data_AF-A0A239PGX4-F1
#
_entry.id   AF-A0A239PGX4-F1
#
_cell.length_a   1.000
_cell.length_b   1.000
_cell.length_c   1.000
_cell.angle_alpha   90.00
_cell.angle_beta   90.00
_cell.angle_gamma   90.00
#
_symmetry.space_group_name_H-M   'P 1'
#
loop_
_entity.id
_entity.type
_entity.pdbx_description
1 polymer ?
#
loop_
_entity_poly.entity_id
_entity_poly.type
_entity_poly.pdbx_seq_one_letter_code
_entity_poly.pdbx_strand_id
1 'polypeptide(L)'
;MHADPGRTWHLDDLARSATMSRTAFAARFTSVAGVPPLTDLQHWRIRLAQQALRESDTSVAALAASLGYTSESAFSTAFKRARRPGPTRLPGSVARRANLIRGVGR
;
A
#
# COMPACT_ATOMS: atom_id res chain seq x y z
N MET A 1 8.12 7.68 -2.27
CA MET A 1 6.90 7.08 -2.84
C MET A 1 5.90 8.10 -3.38
N HIS A 2 5.60 9.19 -2.67
CA HIS A 2 4.57 10.15 -3.14
C HIS A 2 4.93 10.89 -4.45
N ALA A 3 6.22 11.10 -4.72
CA ALA A 3 6.71 11.74 -5.95
C ALA A 3 6.61 10.87 -7.20
N ASP A 4 6.57 9.54 -7.03
CA ASP A 4 6.41 8.59 -8.13
C ASP A 4 5.43 7.50 -7.71
N PRO A 5 4.11 7.79 -7.76
CA PRO A 5 3.09 6.84 -7.37
C PRO A 5 2.97 5.67 -8.35
N GLY A 6 3.42 5.82 -9.61
CA GLY A 6 3.30 4.82 -10.67
C GLY A 6 4.30 3.67 -10.53
N ARG A 7 5.47 3.93 -9.94
CA ARG A 7 6.48 2.90 -9.69
C ARG A 7 5.97 1.77 -8.80
N THR A 8 6.39 0.55 -9.11
CA THR A 8 6.19 -0.63 -8.25
C THR A 8 7.08 -0.52 -7.02
N TRP A 9 6.54 0.06 -5.94
CA TRP A 9 7.26 0.15 -4.66
C TRP A 9 7.15 -1.15 -3.89
N HIS A 10 8.30 -1.76 -3.57
CA HIS A 10 8.38 -2.80 -2.57
C HIS A 10 8.74 -2.23 -1.20
N LEU A 11 8.33 -2.93 -0.15
CA LEU A 11 8.67 -2.56 1.22
C LEU A 11 10.19 -2.51 1.44
N ASP A 12 10.95 -3.36 0.73
CA ASP A 12 12.41 -3.36 0.74
C ASP A 12 13.01 -2.10 0.10
N ASP A 13 12.41 -1.55 -0.96
CA ASP A 13 12.88 -0.29 -1.57
C ASP A 13 12.73 0.88 -0.60
N LEU A 14 11.59 0.93 0.08
CA LEU A 14 11.30 1.96 1.06
C LEU A 14 12.22 1.84 2.29
N ALA A 15 12.41 0.63 2.79
CA ALA A 15 13.29 0.37 3.92
C ALA A 15 14.75 0.72 3.61
N ARG A 16 15.24 0.36 2.41
CA ARG A 16 16.58 0.74 1.93
C ARG A 16 16.75 2.26 1.88
N SER A 17 15.76 2.99 1.36
CA SER A 17 15.81 4.46 1.31
C SER A 17 15.86 5.12 2.69
N ALA A 18 15.38 4.43 3.72
CA ALA A 18 15.39 4.89 5.11
C ALA A 18 16.56 4.29 5.94
N THR A 19 17.45 3.50 5.34
CA THR A 19 18.54 2.79 6.03
C THR A 19 18.04 1.90 7.17
N MET A 20 16.88 1.27 6.98
CA MET A 20 16.24 0.40 7.95
C MET A 20 16.06 -1.01 7.39
N SER A 21 15.96 -2.00 8.28
CA SER A 21 15.44 -3.30 7.89
C SER A 21 13.95 -3.19 7.51
N ARG A 22 13.49 -4.10 6.65
CA ARG A 22 12.09 -4.15 6.18
C ARG A 22 11.06 -4.12 7.31
N THR A 23 11.31 -4.90 8.37
CA THR A 23 10.42 -5.01 9.53
C THR A 23 10.46 -3.77 10.41
N ALA A 24 11.65 -3.21 10.65
CA ALA A 24 11.79 -1.97 11.43
C ALA A 24 11.12 -0.79 10.73
N PHE A 25 11.28 -0.68 9.41
CA PHE A 25 10.63 0.34 8.61
C PHE A 25 9.11 0.23 8.67
N ALA A 26 8.53 -0.95 8.43
CA ALA A 26 7.09 -1.15 8.45
C ALA A 26 6.47 -0.82 9.82
N ALA A 27 7.12 -1.27 10.91
CA ALA A 27 6.66 -1.00 12.27
C ALA A 27 6.73 0.50 12.59
N ARG A 28 7.86 1.15 12.30
CA ARG A 28 8.05 2.59 12.54
C ARG A 28 7.08 3.42 11.71
N PHE A 29 6.93 3.12 10.43
CA PHE A 29 5.99 3.82 9.56
C PHE A 29 4.56 3.70 10.07
N THR A 30 4.12 2.49 10.41
CA THR A 30 2.75 2.27 10.93
C THR A 30 2.55 3.00 12.26
N SER A 31 3.56 3.03 13.13
CA SER A 31 3.50 3.77 14.39
C SER A 31 3.34 5.28 14.21
N VAL A 32 3.82 5.85 13.10
CA VAL A 32 3.78 7.29 12.82
C VAL A 32 2.57 7.66 11.95
N ALA A 33 2.33 6.91 10.88
CA ALA A 33 1.28 7.17 9.90
C ALA A 33 -0.07 6.53 10.24
N GLY A 34 -0.11 5.63 11.24
CA GLY A 34 -1.32 4.89 11.65
C GLY A 34 -1.73 3.75 10.70
N VAL A 35 -1.11 3.65 9.53
CA VAL A 35 -1.38 2.62 8.52
C VAL A 35 -0.08 2.05 7.92
N PRO A 36 -0.10 0.81 7.40
CA PRO A 36 1.07 0.23 6.73
C PRO A 36 1.51 1.03 5.49
N PRO A 37 2.81 1.05 5.13
CA PRO A 37 3.33 1.84 4.02
C PRO A 37 2.64 1.60 2.67
N LEU A 38 2.40 0.33 2.30
CA LEU A 38 1.76 -0.01 1.03
C LEU A 38 0.27 0.34 1.03
N THR A 39 -0.39 0.31 2.19
CA THR A 39 -1.77 0.79 2.35
C THR A 39 -1.84 2.30 2.19
N ASP A 40 -0.88 3.03 2.76
CA ASP A 40 -0.80 4.48 2.58
C ASP A 40 -0.56 4.86 1.11
N LEU A 41 0.34 4.15 0.42
CA LEU A 41 0.56 4.31 -1.02
C LEU A 41 -0.72 4.03 -1.83
N GLN A 42 -1.47 2.99 -1.47
CA GLN A 42 -2.77 2.69 -2.09
C GLN A 42 -3.74 3.87 -1.93
N HIS A 43 -3.86 4.43 -0.72
CA HIS A 43 -4.70 5.60 -0.48
C HIS A 43 -4.23 6.82 -1.28
N TRP A 44 -2.91 7.04 -1.37
CA TRP A 44 -2.33 8.11 -2.17
C TRP A 44 -2.69 7.98 -3.66
N ARG A 45 -2.53 6.78 -4.24
CA ARG A 45 -2.91 6.50 -5.63
C ARG A 45 -4.39 6.79 -5.89
N ILE A 46 -5.27 6.45 -4.96
CA ILE A 46 -6.71 6.74 -5.10
C ILE A 46 -7.00 8.24 -5.01
N ARG A 47 -6.34 8.99 -4.11
CA ARG A 47 -6.50 10.46 -4.04
C ARG A 47 -6.09 11.13 -5.35
N LEU A 48 -4.96 10.72 -5.92
CA LEU A 48 -4.51 11.20 -7.22
C LEU A 48 -5.49 10.84 -8.34
N ALA A 49 -6.01 9.62 -8.35
CA ALA A 49 -7.02 9.21 -9.32
C ALA A 49 -8.29 10.05 -9.23
N GLN A 50 -8.76 10.36 -8.02
CA GLN A 50 -9.93 11.21 -7.81
C GLN A 50 -9.70 12.63 -8.33
N GLN A 51 -8.49 13.16 -8.18
CA GLN A 51 -8.11 14.48 -8.71
C GLN A 51 -8.08 14.45 -10.24
N ALA A 52 -7.37 13.49 -10.82
CA ALA A 52 -7.24 13.36 -12.27
C ALA A 52 -8.60 13.15 -12.97
N LEU A 53 -9.50 12.36 -12.38
CA LEU A 53 -10.85 12.15 -12.92
C LEU A 53 -11.76 13.39 -12.83
N ARG A 54 -11.40 14.39 -12.01
CA ARG A 54 -12.13 15.68 -11.96
C ARG A 54 -11.56 16.70 -12.94
N GLU A 55 -10.26 16.67 -13.16
CA GLU A 55 -9.53 17.73 -13.86
C GLU A 55 -9.16 17.39 -15.31
N SER A 56 -9.18 16.11 -15.68
CA SER A 56 -8.68 15.67 -16.98
C SER A 56 -9.67 14.75 -17.70
N ASP A 57 -9.68 14.85 -19.03
CA ASP A 57 -10.41 13.94 -19.93
C ASP A 57 -9.59 12.67 -20.23
N THR A 58 -8.68 12.32 -19.32
CA THR A 58 -7.78 11.17 -19.48
C THR A 58 -8.58 9.88 -19.38
N SER A 59 -8.36 8.96 -20.33
CA SER A 59 -9.01 7.66 -20.29
C SER A 59 -8.65 6.90 -19.01
N VAL A 60 -9.61 6.15 -18.47
CA VAL A 60 -9.43 5.37 -17.23
C VAL A 60 -8.28 4.37 -17.37
N ALA A 61 -8.09 3.81 -18.56
CA ALA A 61 -6.97 2.92 -18.88
C ALA A 61 -5.60 3.63 -18.76
N ALA A 62 -5.46 4.83 -19.34
CA ALA A 62 -4.22 5.60 -19.25
C ALA A 62 -3.93 6.05 -17.80
N LEU A 63 -4.96 6.46 -17.07
CA LEU A 63 -4.85 6.80 -15.66
C LEU A 63 -4.41 5.58 -14.82
N ALA A 64 -5.00 4.41 -15.04
CA ALA A 64 -4.64 3.17 -14.34
C ALA A 64 -3.16 2.81 -14.54
N ALA A 65 -2.68 2.89 -15.79
CA ALA A 65 -1.27 2.63 -16.11
C ALA A 65 -0.33 3.64 -15.42
N SER A 66 -0.67 4.94 -15.44
CA SER A 66 0.13 6.00 -14.79
C SER A 66 0.25 5.82 -13.27
N LEU A 67 -0.75 5.20 -12.64
CA LEU A 67 -0.78 4.93 -11.21
C LEU A 67 -0.21 3.54 -10.84
N GLY A 68 0.36 2.82 -11.81
CA GLY A 68 1.02 1.54 -11.59
C GLY A 68 0.07 0.36 -11.40
N TYR A 69 -1.14 0.43 -11.95
CA TYR A 69 -2.03 -0.73 -12.02
C TYR A 69 -1.80 -1.50 -13.31
N THR A 70 -1.80 -2.83 -13.19
CA THR A 70 -1.59 -3.74 -14.33
C THR A 70 -2.79 -3.81 -15.27
N SER A 71 -3.98 -3.38 -14.83
CA SER A 71 -5.18 -3.30 -15.66
C SER A 71 -6.17 -2.27 -15.14
N GLU A 72 -7.05 -1.80 -16.04
CA GLU A 72 -8.18 -0.93 -15.69
C GLU A 72 -9.13 -1.60 -14.68
N SER A 73 -9.32 -2.91 -14.79
CA SER A 73 -10.17 -3.69 -13.89
C SER A 73 -9.61 -3.75 -12.46
N ALA A 74 -8.28 -3.90 -12.34
CA ALA A 74 -7.58 -3.87 -11.05
C ALA A 74 -7.71 -2.48 -10.40
N PHE A 75 -7.50 -1.43 -11.19
CA PHE A 75 -7.72 -0.05 -10.75
C PHE A 75 -9.17 0.18 -10.30
N SER A 76 -10.15 -0.17 -11.14
CA SER A 76 -11.57 0.01 -10.86
C SER A 76 -12.01 -0.69 -9.57
N THR A 77 -11.49 -1.89 -9.32
CA THR A 77 -11.76 -2.65 -8.09
C THR A 77 -11.18 -1.93 -6.87
N ALA A 78 -9.93 -1.49 -6.94
CA ALA A 78 -9.27 -0.76 -5.86
C ALA A 78 -9.96 0.60 -5.59
N PHE A 79 -10.30 1.34 -6.65
CA PHE A 79 -10.98 2.63 -6.58
C PHE A 79 -12.39 2.52 -5.97
N LYS A 80 -13.18 1.53 -6.41
CA LYS A 80 -14.50 1.25 -5.82
C LYS A 80 -14.38 0.84 -4.35
N ARG A 81 -13.40 -0.01 -3.99
CA ARG A 81 -13.17 -0.41 -2.59
C ARG A 81 -12.80 0.77 -1.70
N ALA A 82 -11.91 1.65 -2.17
CA ALA A 82 -11.48 2.81 -1.41
C ALA A 82 -12.59 3.88 -1.24
N ARG A 83 -13.59 3.89 -2.12
CA ARG A 83 -14.78 4.75 -2.00
C ARG A 83 -15.88 4.18 -1.10
N ARG A 84 -15.82 2.90 -0.72
CA ARG A 84 -16.83 2.32 0.18
C ARG A 84 -16.56 2.82 1.61
N PRO A 85 -17.56 3.40 2.29
CA PRO A 85 -17.45 3.75 3.70
C PRO A 85 -17.49 2.46 4.52
N GLY A 86 -16.34 2.00 5.05
CA GLY A 86 -16.28 0.84 5.93
C GLY A 86 -15.04 -0.05 5.72
N PRO A 87 -14.63 -0.84 6.74
CA PRO A 87 -13.28 -1.34 6.88
C PRO A 87 -13.01 -2.47 5.89
N THR A 88 -12.56 -2.12 4.68
CA THR A 88 -12.00 -3.11 3.76
C THR A 88 -10.60 -3.47 4.24
N ARG A 89 -10.55 -4.37 5.21
CA ARG A 89 -9.33 -5.00 5.72
C ARG A 89 -8.71 -5.78 4.56
N LEU A 90 -7.66 -5.22 3.94
CA LEU A 90 -6.81 -6.01 3.06
C LEU A 90 -6.24 -7.17 3.90
N PRO A 91 -6.26 -8.43 3.44
CA PRO A 91 -5.55 -9.50 4.11
C PRO A 91 -4.04 -9.28 3.92
N GLY A 92 -3.47 -8.39 4.73
CA GLY A 92 -2.03 -8.24 4.92
C GLY A 92 -1.60 -9.19 6.02
N SER A 93 -0.95 -10.29 5.63
CA SER A 93 -0.28 -11.29 6.45
C SER A 93 -0.41 -11.15 7.97
N VAL A 94 -1.28 -11.98 8.55
CA VAL A 94 -1.15 -12.40 9.95
C VAL A 94 0.07 -13.31 10.05
N ALA A 95 1.28 -12.74 10.05
CA ALA A 95 2.48 -13.47 10.40
C ALA A 95 2.47 -13.63 11.93
N ARG A 96 1.90 -14.77 12.34
CA ARG A 96 1.84 -15.34 13.68
C ARG A 96 3.04 -14.96 14.55
N ARG A 97 2.78 -14.40 15.73
CA ARG A 97 3.64 -14.59 16.90
C ARG A 97 3.34 -15.99 17.45
N ALA A 98 3.99 -17.01 16.89
CA ALA A 98 4.16 -18.28 17.60
C ALA A 98 5.50 -18.20 18.35
N ASN A 99 5.42 -17.68 19.57
CA ASN A 99 6.50 -17.77 20.55
C ASN A 99 6.59 -19.23 21.01
N LEU A 100 7.49 -20.02 20.40
CA LEU A 100 7.86 -21.35 20.89
C LEU A 100 9.28 -21.26 21.47
N ILE A 101 9.42 -20.55 22.60
CA ILE A 101 10.58 -20.66 23.48
C ILE A 101 10.09 -20.85 24.92
N ARG A 102 9.91 -22.12 25.28
CA ARG A 102 9.98 -22.74 26.62
C ARG A 102 9.77 -24.24 26.38
N GLY A 103 10.61 -25.18 26.77
CA GLY A 103 11.87 -25.16 27.50
C GLY A 103 12.35 -26.61 27.51
N VAL A 104 13.67 -26.78 27.49
CA VAL A 104 14.37 -28.04 27.75
C VAL A 104 13.98 -28.58 29.12
N GLY A 105 13.76 -29.89 29.25
CA GLY A 105 13.43 -30.52 30.53
C GLY A 105 13.36 -32.04 30.48
N ARG A 106 14.53 -32.65 30.23
CA ARG A 106 15.03 -34.00 30.61
C ARG A 106 14.13 -35.22 30.40
#